data_AF-A0A922MZV7-F1
#
_entry.id   AF-A0A922MZV7-F1
#
_cell.length_a   1.000
_cell.length_b   1.000
_cell.length_c   1.000
_cell.angle_alpha   90.00
_cell.angle_beta   90.00
_cell.angle_gamma   90.00
#
_symmetry.space_group_name_H-M   'P 1'
#
loop_
_entity.id
_entity.type
_entity.pdbx_description
1 polymer ?
#
loop_
_entity_poly.entity_id
_entity_poly.type
_entity_poly.pdbx_seq_one_letter_code
_entity_poly.pdbx_strand_id
1 'polypeptide(L)'
;MAPNTDLSTRALIVTLKSPFSGKSTSHISDITGIPPRTINAIYARACQRGFELNALTIKLLLKYLEEALRTGRPRKQEAIQEAAIERSSRSKRFIYNSVESP
;
A
#
# COMPACT_ATOMS: atom_id res chain seq x y z
N MET A 1 10.47 0.70 10.61
CA MET A 1 10.00 0.74 9.20
C MET A 1 10.53 -0.52 8.53
N ALA A 2 9.67 -1.41 8.05
CA ALA A 2 10.15 -2.57 7.29
C ALA A 2 10.70 -2.05 5.95
N PRO A 3 12.01 -2.19 5.69
CA PRO A 3 12.69 -1.47 4.60
C PRO A 3 12.36 -2.00 3.20
N ASN A 4 11.58 -3.07 3.09
CA ASN A 4 11.38 -3.85 1.88
C ASN A 4 9.98 -3.72 1.26
N THR A 5 9.22 -2.67 1.61
CA THR A 5 7.86 -2.50 1.05
C THR A 5 7.34 -1.05 1.07
N ASP A 6 8.22 -0.05 0.99
CA ASP A 6 7.82 1.34 0.84
C ASP A 6 7.20 1.60 -0.55
N LEU A 7 6.47 2.71 -0.66
CA LEU A 7 5.75 3.08 -1.88
C LEU A 7 6.69 3.28 -3.08
N SER A 8 7.86 3.87 -2.84
CA SER A 8 8.85 4.18 -3.88
C SER A 8 9.45 2.91 -4.46
N THR A 9 9.75 1.92 -3.62
CA THR A 9 10.22 0.60 -4.05
C THR A 9 9.18 -0.10 -4.92
N ARG A 10 7.89 -0.03 -4.56
CA ARG A 10 6.82 -0.60 -5.40
C ARG A 10 6.68 0.14 -6.72
N ALA A 11 6.77 1.46 -6.71
CA ALA A 11 6.75 2.30 -7.91
C ALA A 11 7.89 1.91 -8.87
N LEU A 12 9.09 1.77 -8.33
CA LEU A 12 10.28 1.33 -9.06
C LEU A 12 10.05 -0.04 -9.70
N ILE A 13 9.58 -1.03 -8.93
CA ILE A 13 9.31 -2.38 -9.44
C ILE A 13 8.27 -2.36 -10.57
N VAL A 14 7.13 -1.68 -10.39
CA VAL A 14 6.07 -1.63 -11.39
C VAL A 14 6.58 -0.97 -12.68
N THR A 15 7.39 0.08 -12.55
CA THR A 15 7.99 0.78 -13.68
C THR A 15 9.01 -0.07 -14.43
N LEU A 16 9.92 -0.74 -13.71
CA LEU A 16 10.97 -1.58 -14.33
C LEU A 16 10.38 -2.84 -14.98
N LYS A 17 9.31 -3.39 -14.42
CA LYS A 17 8.66 -4.59 -14.95
C LYS A 17 7.63 -4.31 -16.04
N SER A 18 7.18 -3.05 -16.15
CA SER A 18 6.29 -2.60 -17.21
C SER A 18 6.87 -2.92 -18.59
N PRO A 19 6.05 -3.25 -19.61
CA PRO A 19 6.49 -3.49 -20.98
C PRO A 19 7.37 -2.38 -21.56
N PHE A 20 7.19 -1.13 -21.10
CA PHE A 20 8.02 -0.01 -21.50
C PHE A 20 9.50 -0.21 -21.15
N SER A 21 9.81 -0.73 -19.95
CA SER A 21 11.20 -1.01 -19.55
C SER A 21 11.64 -2.43 -19.91
N GLY A 22 10.68 -3.37 -19.98
CA GLY A 22 10.88 -4.73 -20.48
C GLY A 22 11.83 -5.59 -19.65
N LYS A 23 12.19 -5.19 -18.42
CA LYS A 23 13.18 -5.93 -17.62
C LYS A 23 12.58 -7.21 -17.06
N SER A 24 13.36 -8.29 -17.11
CA SER A 24 12.99 -9.55 -16.49
C SER A 24 12.97 -9.43 -14.96
N THR A 25 12.17 -10.27 -14.31
CA THR A 25 12.12 -10.30 -12.84
C THR A 25 13.49 -10.61 -12.22
N SER A 26 14.31 -11.45 -12.85
CA SER A 26 15.66 -11.75 -12.37
C SER A 26 16.55 -10.51 -12.40
N HIS A 27 16.57 -9.78 -13.52
CA HIS A 27 17.35 -8.55 -13.64
C HIS A 27 16.90 -7.49 -12.62
N ILE A 28 15.59 -7.35 -12.41
CA ILE A 28 15.07 -6.44 -11.38
C ILE A 28 15.51 -6.89 -9.98
N SER A 29 15.49 -8.20 -9.70
CA SER A 29 16.00 -8.76 -8.45
C SER A 29 17.47 -8.44 -8.24
N ASP A 30 18.29 -8.54 -9.29
CA ASP A 30 19.72 -8.28 -9.22
C ASP A 30 20.02 -6.79 -8.93
N ILE A 31 19.26 -5.87 -9.55
CA ILE A 31 19.41 -4.42 -9.33
C ILE A 31 18.91 -4.01 -7.94
N THR A 32 17.77 -4.54 -7.49
CA THR A 32 17.08 -4.05 -6.29
C THR A 32 17.37 -4.85 -5.04
N GLY A 33 17.95 -6.05 -5.16
CA GLY A 33 18.11 -7.01 -4.07
C GLY A 33 16.79 -7.61 -3.57
N ILE A 34 15.67 -7.36 -4.26
CA ILE A 34 14.34 -7.79 -3.83
C ILE A 34 14.04 -9.17 -4.38
N PRO A 35 13.58 -10.13 -3.56
CA PRO A 35 13.29 -11.48 -4.03
C PRO A 35 12.31 -11.50 -5.22
N PRO A 36 12.55 -12.35 -6.24
CA PRO A 36 11.69 -12.46 -7.42
C PRO A 36 10.20 -12.68 -7.08
N ARG A 37 9.93 -13.44 -6.01
CA ARG A 37 8.57 -13.68 -5.50
C ARG A 37 7.88 -12.38 -5.08
N THR A 38 8.60 -11.50 -4.39
CA THR A 38 8.09 -10.19 -3.94
C THR A 38 7.85 -9.27 -5.13
N ILE A 39 8.77 -9.22 -6.08
CA ILE A 39 8.62 -8.45 -7.33
C ILE A 39 7.35 -8.88 -8.08
N ASN A 40 7.16 -10.18 -8.29
CA ASN A 40 6.00 -10.71 -8.99
C ASN A 40 4.70 -10.43 -8.23
N ALA A 41 4.71 -10.53 -6.90
CA ALA A 41 3.54 -10.23 -6.07
C ALA A 41 3.14 -8.74 -6.14
N ILE A 42 4.12 -7.82 -6.10
CA ILE A 42 3.88 -6.38 -6.23
C ILE A 42 3.27 -6.09 -7.61
N TYR A 43 3.86 -6.63 -8.67
CA TYR A 43 3.39 -6.41 -10.03
C TYR A 43 1.99 -6.98 -10.27
N ALA A 44 1.72 -8.21 -9.81
CA ALA A 44 0.41 -8.82 -9.94
C ALA A 44 -0.69 -8.00 -9.24
N ARG A 45 -0.41 -7.44 -8.06
CA ARG A 45 -1.35 -6.56 -7.34
C ARG A 45 -1.60 -5.24 -8.06
N ALA A 46 -0.58 -4.66 -8.69
CA ALA A 46 -0.77 -3.47 -9.51
C ALA A 46 -1.72 -3.77 -10.68
N CYS A 47 -1.52 -4.89 -11.38
CA CYS A 47 -2.42 -5.33 -12.46
C CYS A 47 -3.84 -5.59 -11.97
N GLN A 48 -4.02 -6.25 -10.82
CA GLN A 48 -5.34 -6.47 -10.20
C GLN A 48 -6.10 -5.17 -9.91
N ARG A 49 -5.40 -4.06 -9.74
CA ARG A 49 -5.99 -2.74 -9.48
C ARG A 49 -6.19 -1.89 -10.74
N GLY A 50 -6.05 -2.50 -11.91
CA GLY A 50 -6.26 -1.83 -13.19
C GLY A 50 -5.04 -1.06 -13.69
N PHE A 51 -3.84 -1.40 -13.24
CA PHE A 51 -2.63 -0.93 -13.94
C PHE A 51 -2.56 -1.59 -15.32
N GLU A 52 -2.94 -0.84 -16.35
CA GLU A 52 -2.95 -1.30 -17.74
C GLU A 52 -1.59 -1.13 -18.42
N LEU A 53 -1.13 -2.22 -19.05
CA LEU A 53 0.22 -2.39 -19.57
C LEU A 53 0.37 -2.01 -21.05
N ASN A 54 -0.74 -1.97 -21.78
CA ASN A 54 -0.75 -1.74 -23.23
C ASN A 54 -0.96 -0.26 -23.59
N ALA A 55 -1.04 0.62 -22.58
CA ALA A 55 -1.18 2.04 -22.82
C ALA A 55 0.14 2.62 -23.36
N LEU A 56 0.02 3.43 -24.40
CA LEU A 56 1.13 4.14 -25.04
C LEU A 56 1.88 5.09 -24.08
N THR A 57 1.29 5.37 -22.91
CA THR A 57 1.85 6.22 -21.86
C THR A 57 1.70 5.54 -20.50
N ILE A 58 2.78 5.49 -19.73
CA ILE A 58 2.74 4.95 -18.36
C ILE A 58 2.07 5.97 -17.45
N LYS A 59 0.94 5.58 -16.84
CA LYS A 59 0.30 6.34 -15.77
C LYS A 59 0.43 5.58 -14.46
N LEU A 60 1.36 6.01 -13.61
CA LEU A 60 1.54 5.42 -12.29
C LEU A 60 0.72 6.20 -11.26
N LEU A 61 -0.36 5.59 -10.77
CA LEU A 61 -1.24 6.17 -9.75
C LEU A 61 -1.04 5.47 -8.41
N LEU A 62 -1.24 6.21 -7.33
CA LEU A 62 -1.08 5.72 -5.97
C LEU A 62 -1.93 4.47 -5.68
N LYS A 63 -3.17 4.45 -6.21
CA LYS A 63 -4.11 3.33 -6.10
C LYS A 63 -3.55 1.99 -6.58
N TYR A 64 -2.57 1.98 -7.49
CA TYR A 64 -1.94 0.73 -7.95
C TYR A 64 -0.89 0.20 -6.96
N LEU A 65 -0.29 1.08 -6.17
CA LEU A 65 0.88 0.82 -5.32
C LEU A 65 0.54 0.56 -3.85
N GLU A 66 -0.57 1.12 -3.36
CA GLU A 66 -0.99 0.98 -1.96
C GLU A 66 -1.10 -0.50 -1.56
N GLU A 67 -0.88 -0.87 -0.30
CA GLU A 67 -1.33 -2.18 0.17
C GLU A 67 -2.69 -1.97 0.82
N ALA A 68 -3.63 -2.88 0.55
CA ALA A 68 -4.85 -2.87 1.36
C ALA A 68 -4.44 -3.08 2.82
N LEU A 69 -5.05 -2.30 3.72
CA LEU A 69 -4.96 -2.59 5.14
C LEU A 69 -5.38 -4.04 5.32
N ARG A 70 -4.50 -4.88 5.90
CA ARG A 70 -4.81 -6.29 6.06
C ARG A 70 -6.05 -6.37 6.95
N THR A 71 -7.18 -6.80 6.40
CA THR A 71 -8.47 -6.94 7.12
C THR A 71 -8.49 -8.09 8.13
N GLY A 72 -7.31 -8.58 8.51
CA GLY A 72 -7.13 -9.60 9.54
C GLY A 72 -6.86 -8.98 10.90
N ARG A 73 -6.34 -9.79 11.83
CA ARG A 73 -5.98 -9.32 13.17
C ARG A 73 -5.05 -8.09 13.08
N PRO A 74 -5.46 -6.93 13.63
CA PRO A 74 -4.65 -5.71 13.58
C PRO A 74 -3.26 -5.97 14.14
N ARG A 75 -2.23 -5.45 13.50
CA ARG A 75 -0.89 -5.46 14.11
C ARG A 75 -0.91 -4.59 15.35
N LYS A 76 -0.07 -4.89 16.34
CA LYS A 76 -0.06 -4.20 17.64
C LYS A 76 -0.05 -2.66 17.53
N GLN A 77 0.66 -2.09 16.56
CA GLN A 77 0.68 -0.63 16.31
C GLN A 77 -0.64 -0.11 15.72
N GLU A 78 -1.25 -0.86 14.80
CA GLU A 78 -2.55 -0.53 14.21
C GLU A 78 -3.65 -0.62 15.27
N ALA A 79 -3.62 -1.65 16.13
CA ALA A 79 -4.53 -1.79 17.28
C ALA A 79 -4.43 -0.61 18.25
N ILE A 80 -3.23 -0.09 18.49
CA ILE A 80 -3.02 1.09 19.35
C ILE A 80 -3.61 2.35 18.69
N GLN A 81 -3.42 2.52 17.37
CA GLN A 81 -3.98 3.65 16.63
C GLN A 81 -5.52 3.58 16.58
N GLU A 82 -6.09 2.42 16.28
CA GLU A 82 -7.54 2.20 16.30
C GLU A 82 -8.14 2.45 17.69
N ALA A 83 -7.52 1.95 18.76
CA ALA A 83 -7.96 2.20 20.14
C ALA A 83 -7.87 3.69 20.53
N ALA A 84 -6.87 4.42 20.02
CA ALA A 84 -6.75 5.86 20.22
C ALA A 84 -7.86 6.64 19.49
N ILE A 85 -8.17 6.26 18.24
CA ILE A 85 -9.26 6.83 17.44
C ILE A 85 -10.62 6.54 18.10
N GLU A 86 -10.84 5.32 18.58
CA GLU A 86 -12.05 4.92 19.31
C GLU A 86 -12.24 5.74 20.60
N ARG A 87 -11.19 5.87 21.42
CA ARG A 87 -11.23 6.69 22.65
C ARG A 87 -11.52 8.16 22.36
N SER A 88 -10.91 8.74 21.32
CA SER A 88 -11.18 10.12 20.91
C SER A 88 -12.64 10.30 20.47
N SER A 89 -13.17 9.34 19.71
CA SER A 89 -14.55 9.36 19.23
C SER A 89 -15.56 9.24 20.37
N ARG A 90 -15.28 8.39 21.37
CA ARG A 90 -16.08 8.29 22.60
C ARG A 90 -16.05 9.61 23.38
N SER A 91 -14.87 10.18 23.58
CA SER A 91 -14.71 11.45 24.31
C SER A 91 -15.49 12.60 23.65
N LYS A 92 -15.49 12.69 22.31
CA LYS A 92 -16.29 13.70 21.61
C LYS A 92 -17.79 13.49 21.83
N ARG A 93 -18.29 12.25 21.73
CA ARG A 93 -19.72 11.95 22.01
C ARG A 93 -20.14 12.34 23.42
N PHE A 94 -19.27 12.11 24.41
CA PHE A 94 -19.55 12.55 25.78
C PHE A 94 -19.65 14.08 25.88
N ILE A 95 -18.76 14.82 25.24
CA ILE A 95 -18.80 16.29 25.26
C ILE A 95 -20.09 16.81 24.58
N TYR A 96 -20.47 16.29 23.41
CA TYR A 96 -21.71 16.73 22.75
C TYR A 96 -22.96 16.42 23.57
N ASN A 97 -23.05 15.23 24.17
CA ASN A 97 -24.21 14.83 24.98
C ASN A 97 -24.30 15.56 26.33
N SER A 98 -23.20 16.11 26.84
CA SER A 98 -23.19 16.94 28.07
C SER A 98 -23.59 18.40 27.81
N VAL A 99 -23.58 18.86 26.56
CA VAL A 99 -23.97 20.24 26.19
C VAL A 99 -25.46 20.33 25.84
N GLU A 100 -26.12 19.20 25.57
CA GLU A 100 -27.56 19.11 25.23
C GLU A 100 -28.47 18.69 26.40
N SER A 101 -27.97 18.47 27.61
CA SER A 101 -28.82 18.21 28.79
C SER A 101 -29.18 19.53 29.50
N PRO A 102 -30.48 19.90 29.59
CA PRO A 102 -30.96 21.12 30.24
C PRO A 102 -30.85 21.11 31.77
#